data_AF-A0A2P9ALG0-F1
#
_entry.id   AF-A0A2P9ALG0-F1
#
_cell.length_a   1.000
_cell.length_b   1.000
_cell.length_c   1.000
_cell.angle_alpha   90.00
_cell.angle_beta   90.00
_cell.angle_gamma   90.00
#
_symmetry.space_group_name_H-M   'P 1'
#
loop_
_entity.id
_entity.type
_entity.pdbx_description
1 polymer ?
#
loop_
_entity_poly.entity_id
_entity_poly.type
_entity_poly.pdbx_seq_one_letter_code
_entity_poly.pdbx_strand_id
1 'polypeptide(L)'
;MTPAVHPFEPKQSKIEHPEPVPGASQLVALPFTAAIAGYLRSLGIADRTRVVLHRAVNREGGEYLQQLSAYSGIPYNSNAAGRMNAVTTGIMGKAFALQRIVRTRAYPTSDALLSDLKEDMKDIGDNRDIKTVALSYLAIPMRSPDESVAAILYADSFSFNAFADDDRLNCLVGMCDEFCLLLDNLTEQSLPGIRNYELTRGKAVEDSSTVYPRLQQVLEDHVTPKFAQLTSLNFEAGS
;
A
#
# COMPACT_ATOMS: atom_id res chain seq x y z
N MET A 1 7.66 -21.86 -39.33
CA MET A 1 8.49 -20.83 -38.68
C MET A 1 7.77 -20.40 -37.43
N THR A 2 8.30 -20.80 -36.27
CA THR A 2 7.74 -20.52 -34.94
C THR A 2 8.12 -19.09 -34.55
N PRO A 3 7.20 -18.24 -34.05
CA PRO A 3 7.58 -16.90 -33.60
C PRO A 3 8.48 -17.03 -32.37
N ALA A 4 9.54 -16.24 -32.33
CA ALA A 4 10.47 -16.18 -31.21
C ALA A 4 9.75 -15.71 -29.94
N VAL A 5 9.98 -16.42 -28.83
CA VAL A 5 9.50 -16.06 -27.50
C VAL A 5 10.27 -14.81 -27.04
N HIS A 6 9.54 -13.74 -26.71
CA HIS A 6 10.11 -12.49 -26.20
C HIS A 6 10.69 -12.68 -24.78
N PRO A 7 11.90 -12.18 -24.47
CA PRO A 7 12.56 -12.33 -23.17
C PRO A 7 12.06 -11.37 -22.07
N PHE A 8 10.95 -10.65 -22.29
CA PHE A 8 10.44 -9.62 -21.37
C PHE A 8 8.93 -9.68 -21.18
N GLU A 9 8.34 -10.89 -21.15
CA GLU A 9 7.22 -11.04 -20.23
C GLU A 9 7.84 -11.04 -18.83
N PRO A 10 7.60 -10.03 -17.97
CA PRO A 10 7.75 -10.29 -16.56
C PRO A 10 6.87 -11.52 -16.33
N LYS A 11 7.48 -12.65 -15.99
CA LYS A 11 6.76 -13.67 -15.25
C LYS A 11 6.36 -12.99 -13.94
N GLN A 12 5.27 -12.22 -13.97
CA GLN A 12 4.23 -12.50 -13.01
C GLN A 12 3.97 -13.99 -13.21
N SER A 13 4.70 -14.83 -12.48
CA SER A 13 3.97 -15.95 -11.91
C SER A 13 2.79 -15.25 -11.26
N LYS A 14 1.61 -15.39 -11.87
CA LYS A 14 0.40 -15.29 -11.08
C LYS A 14 0.74 -16.17 -9.89
N ILE A 15 0.96 -15.55 -8.74
CA ILE A 15 0.95 -16.30 -7.50
C ILE A 15 -0.51 -16.78 -7.45
N GLU A 16 -0.75 -17.97 -8.04
CA GLU A 16 -2.07 -18.57 -8.21
C GLU A 16 -2.67 -18.93 -6.83
N HIS A 17 -1.85 -18.84 -5.79
CA HIS A 17 -2.20 -19.05 -4.39
C HIS A 17 -1.70 -17.88 -3.55
N PRO A 18 -2.56 -16.89 -3.23
CA PRO A 18 -2.19 -15.82 -2.33
C PRO A 18 -1.62 -16.39 -1.03
N GLU A 19 -0.57 -15.76 -0.50
CA GLU A 19 0.03 -16.24 0.75
C GLU A 19 -0.97 -16.10 1.89
N PRO A 20 -1.03 -17.07 2.82
CA PRO A 20 -1.95 -16.99 3.94
C PRO A 20 -1.71 -15.71 4.73
N VAL A 21 -2.81 -15.03 5.03
CA VAL A 21 -2.84 -13.85 5.89
C VAL A 21 -3.51 -14.27 7.20
N PRO A 22 -2.95 -13.92 8.36
CA PRO A 22 -3.58 -14.20 9.63
C PRO A 22 -4.98 -13.60 9.73
N GLY A 23 -5.92 -14.41 10.20
CA GLY A 23 -7.33 -14.02 10.21
C GLY A 23 -7.58 -12.76 11.04
N ALA A 24 -6.95 -12.65 12.20
CA ALA A 24 -7.09 -11.46 13.06
C ALA A 24 -6.46 -10.21 12.43
N SER A 25 -5.31 -10.33 11.76
CA SER A 25 -4.69 -9.21 11.03
C SER A 25 -5.59 -8.70 9.89
N GLN A 26 -6.21 -9.63 9.15
CA GLN A 26 -7.16 -9.28 8.09
C GLN A 26 -8.42 -8.60 8.65
N LEU A 27 -8.94 -9.10 9.78
CA LEU A 27 -10.13 -8.55 10.42
C LEU A 27 -9.91 -7.14 10.97
N VAL A 28 -8.68 -6.80 11.37
CA VAL A 28 -8.33 -5.43 11.78
C VAL A 28 -8.14 -4.51 10.56
N ALA A 29 -7.52 -5.00 9.49
CA ALA A 29 -7.28 -4.19 8.29
C ALA A 29 -8.57 -3.80 7.56
N LEU A 30 -9.52 -4.72 7.40
CA LEU A 30 -10.77 -4.52 6.64
C LEU A 30 -11.63 -3.31 7.10
N PRO A 31 -12.03 -3.19 8.39
CA PRO A 31 -12.84 -2.08 8.85
C PRO A 31 -12.07 -0.75 8.78
N PHE A 32 -10.77 -0.76 9.05
CA PHE A 32 -9.92 0.41 8.93
C PHE A 32 -9.87 0.96 7.50
N THR A 33 -9.57 0.09 6.52
CA THR A 33 -9.54 0.50 5.10
C THR A 33 -10.93 0.86 4.58
N ALA A 34 -12.00 0.23 5.10
CA ALA A 34 -13.37 0.58 4.77
C ALA A 34 -13.76 1.97 5.30
N ALA A 35 -13.35 2.32 6.53
CA ALA A 35 -13.57 3.65 7.11
C ALA A 35 -12.87 4.73 6.27
N ILE A 36 -11.62 4.51 5.87
CA ILE A 36 -10.89 5.43 4.99
C ILE A 36 -11.59 5.57 3.64
N ALA A 37 -12.01 4.45 3.02
CA ALA A 37 -12.73 4.51 1.76
C ALA A 37 -14.08 5.24 1.88
N GLY A 38 -14.77 5.10 3.02
CA GLY A 38 -15.99 5.85 3.35
C GLY A 38 -15.73 7.34 3.49
N TYR A 39 -14.66 7.71 4.20
CA TYR A 39 -14.21 9.10 4.33
C TYR A 39 -13.90 9.73 2.97
N LEU A 40 -13.08 9.09 2.14
CA LEU A 40 -12.74 9.58 0.79
C LEU A 40 -13.99 9.76 -0.07
N ARG A 41 -14.95 8.82 0.00
CA ARG A 41 -16.24 8.91 -0.71
C ARG A 41 -17.06 10.10 -0.24
N SER A 42 -17.06 10.40 1.07
CA SER A 42 -17.78 11.55 1.63
C SER A 42 -17.26 12.90 1.09
N LEU A 43 -15.99 12.93 0.66
CA LEU A 43 -15.34 14.08 0.03
C LEU A 43 -15.49 14.11 -1.50
N GLY A 44 -16.32 13.23 -2.08
CA GLY A 44 -16.52 13.14 -3.53
C GLY A 44 -15.45 12.34 -4.29
N ILE A 45 -14.50 11.71 -3.60
CA ILE A 45 -13.44 10.88 -4.20
C ILE A 45 -13.94 9.44 -4.32
N ALA A 46 -14.97 9.27 -5.15
CA ALA A 46 -15.71 8.02 -5.24
C ALA A 46 -15.38 7.18 -6.49
N ASP A 47 -14.70 7.75 -7.50
CA ASP A 47 -14.48 7.07 -8.77
C ASP A 47 -13.41 5.97 -8.62
N ARG A 48 -13.89 4.75 -8.38
CA ARG A 48 -13.11 3.52 -8.28
C ARG A 48 -11.92 3.64 -7.32
N THR A 49 -12.08 4.44 -6.26
CA THR A 49 -11.08 4.56 -5.21
C THR A 49 -10.90 3.22 -4.53
N ARG A 50 -9.66 2.77 -4.45
CA ARG A 50 -9.25 1.51 -3.82
C ARG A 50 -8.34 1.83 -2.66
N VAL A 51 -8.62 1.25 -1.50
CA VAL A 51 -7.83 1.43 -0.28
C VAL A 51 -7.49 0.06 0.28
N VAL A 52 -6.25 -0.13 0.70
CA VAL A 52 -5.79 -1.40 1.28
C VAL A 52 -4.61 -1.19 2.21
N LEU A 53 -4.45 -2.08 3.19
CA LEU A 53 -3.30 -2.12 4.08
C LEU A 53 -2.36 -3.24 3.64
N HIS A 54 -1.07 -2.93 3.53
CA HIS A 54 -0.02 -3.91 3.38
C HIS A 54 0.77 -4.01 4.69
N ARG A 55 1.29 -5.21 4.98
CA ARG A 55 2.26 -5.42 6.04
C ARG A 55 3.62 -5.81 5.47
N ALA A 56 4.69 -5.48 6.17
CA ALA A 56 6.00 -6.03 5.87
C ALA A 56 6.07 -7.47 6.38
N VAL A 57 6.59 -8.37 5.54
CA VAL A 57 6.81 -9.79 5.87
C VAL A 57 8.14 -10.26 5.30
N ASN A 58 8.71 -11.29 5.91
CA ASN A 58 9.83 -12.03 5.34
C ASN A 58 9.36 -13.36 4.79
N ARG A 59 9.82 -13.68 3.58
CA ARG A 59 9.72 -15.02 3.00
C ARG A 59 11.08 -15.40 2.42
N GLU A 60 11.59 -16.57 2.82
CA GLU A 60 12.83 -17.14 2.27
C GLU A 60 14.03 -16.18 2.35
N GLY A 61 14.05 -15.32 3.38
CA GLY A 61 15.10 -14.32 3.58
C GLY A 61 14.91 -13.03 2.77
N GLY A 62 13.85 -12.94 1.97
CA GLY A 62 13.44 -11.75 1.24
C GLY A 62 12.32 -10.97 1.95
N GLU A 63 12.36 -9.64 1.90
CA GLU A 63 11.33 -8.76 2.44
C GLU A 63 10.31 -8.36 1.37
N TYR A 64 9.03 -8.44 1.74
CA TYR A 64 7.88 -8.19 0.86
C TYR A 64 6.80 -7.38 1.56
N LEU A 65 5.95 -6.73 0.76
CA LEU A 65 4.69 -6.14 1.20
C LEU A 65 3.53 -7.09 0.89
N GLN A 66 2.96 -7.69 1.94
CA GLN A 66 1.78 -8.55 1.80
C GLN A 66 0.50 -7.74 2.00
N GLN A 67 -0.39 -7.80 1.02
CA GLN A 67 -1.74 -7.23 1.09
C GLN A 67 -2.56 -7.95 2.18
N LEU A 68 -2.95 -7.24 3.23
CA LEU A 68 -3.67 -7.83 4.38
C LEU A 68 -5.15 -8.10 4.12
N SER A 69 -5.77 -7.36 3.22
CA SER A 69 -7.21 -7.42 2.98
C SER A 69 -7.53 -7.25 1.50
N ALA A 70 -8.77 -7.57 1.10
CA ALA A 70 -9.29 -7.08 -0.17
C ALA A 70 -9.30 -5.54 -0.18
N TYR A 71 -9.26 -4.94 -1.36
CA TYR A 71 -9.43 -3.50 -1.51
C TYR A 71 -10.81 -3.07 -0.99
N SER A 72 -10.83 -2.05 -0.15
CA SER A 72 -12.02 -1.30 0.21
C SER A 72 -12.31 -0.21 -0.84
N GLY A 73 -13.56 0.23 -0.91
CA GLY A 73 -14.02 1.25 -1.87
C GLY A 73 -14.57 0.68 -3.18
N ILE A 74 -14.30 -0.59 -3.46
CA ILE A 74 -14.85 -1.40 -4.56
C ILE A 74 -15.59 -2.64 -4.01
N PRO A 75 -16.36 -3.38 -4.83
CA PRO A 75 -16.99 -4.62 -4.39
C PRO A 75 -15.98 -5.61 -3.80
N TYR A 76 -16.35 -6.25 -2.69
CA TYR A 76 -15.50 -7.17 -1.96
C TYR A 76 -15.09 -8.38 -2.82
N ASN A 77 -13.81 -8.74 -2.76
CA ASN A 77 -13.25 -9.91 -3.43
C ASN A 77 -12.33 -10.65 -2.46
N SER A 78 -12.78 -11.79 -1.94
CA SER A 78 -12.03 -12.62 -0.99
C SER A 78 -10.68 -13.10 -1.52
N ASN A 79 -10.53 -13.19 -2.85
CA ASN A 79 -9.32 -13.71 -3.50
C ASN A 79 -8.24 -12.62 -3.68
N ALA A 80 -8.46 -11.40 -3.19
CA ALA A 80 -7.53 -10.29 -3.33
C ALA A 80 -6.53 -10.16 -2.16
N ALA A 81 -6.84 -10.72 -0.99
CA ALA A 81 -5.91 -10.73 0.16
C ALA A 81 -4.73 -11.67 -0.12
N GLY A 82 -3.58 -11.43 0.52
CA GLY A 82 -2.40 -12.30 0.47
C GLY A 82 -1.47 -12.08 -0.72
N ARG A 83 -1.77 -11.12 -1.61
CA ARG A 83 -0.87 -10.73 -2.70
C ARG A 83 0.44 -10.17 -2.14
N MET A 84 1.55 -10.61 -2.69
CA MET A 84 2.90 -10.21 -2.30
C MET A 84 3.48 -9.27 -3.35
N ASN A 85 3.94 -8.11 -2.93
CA ASN A 85 4.71 -7.19 -3.76
C ASN A 85 6.13 -7.11 -3.22
N ALA A 86 7.13 -6.95 -4.08
CA ALA A 86 8.47 -6.64 -3.61
C ALA A 86 8.47 -5.26 -2.93
N VAL A 87 9.34 -5.08 -1.94
CA VAL A 87 9.44 -3.81 -1.18
C VAL A 87 9.99 -2.65 -2.01
N THR A 88 10.38 -2.87 -3.26
CA THR A 88 10.82 -1.81 -4.19
C THR A 88 9.75 -1.42 -5.22
N THR A 89 8.61 -2.13 -5.26
CA THR A 89 7.62 -1.95 -6.33
C THR A 89 6.80 -0.66 -6.14
N GLY A 90 6.81 0.18 -7.18
CA GLY A 90 5.85 1.30 -7.27
C GLY A 90 6.01 2.39 -6.21
N ILE A 91 4.91 3.09 -5.95
CA ILE A 91 4.84 4.14 -4.92
C ILE A 91 4.99 3.58 -3.50
N MET A 92 4.46 2.37 -3.24
CA MET A 92 4.61 1.71 -1.94
C MET A 92 6.07 1.37 -1.67
N GLY A 93 6.80 0.88 -2.67
CA GLY A 93 8.21 0.57 -2.49
C GLY A 93 9.06 1.82 -2.27
N LYS A 94 8.73 2.94 -2.94
CA LYS A 94 9.37 4.22 -2.66
C LYS A 94 9.08 4.69 -1.22
N ALA A 95 7.83 4.58 -0.77
CA ALA A 95 7.44 4.91 0.61
C ALA A 95 8.12 4.01 1.64
N PHE A 96 8.27 2.72 1.32
CA PHE A 96 8.98 1.74 2.14
C PHE A 96 10.45 2.11 2.30
N ALA A 97 11.15 2.31 1.17
CA ALA A 97 12.58 2.61 1.15
C ALA A 97 12.94 3.93 1.83
N LEU A 98 12.13 4.97 1.60
CA LEU A 98 12.38 6.29 2.18
C LEU A 98 11.80 6.45 3.58
N GLN A 99 10.89 5.55 4.00
CA GLN A 99 10.12 5.69 5.24
C GLN A 99 9.43 7.06 5.32
N ARG A 100 8.87 7.49 4.19
CA ARG A 100 8.19 8.78 4.00
C ARG A 100 6.86 8.57 3.29
N ILE A 101 5.94 9.50 3.52
CA ILE A 101 4.69 9.53 2.77
C ILE A 101 5.01 9.88 1.32
N VAL A 102 4.42 9.14 0.39
CA VAL A 102 4.54 9.38 -1.05
C VAL A 102 3.14 9.47 -1.65
N ARG A 103 2.89 10.50 -2.44
CA ARG A 103 1.62 10.69 -3.16
C ARG A 103 1.85 11.05 -4.62
N THR A 104 0.80 11.04 -5.43
CA THR A 104 0.80 11.76 -6.70
C THR A 104 0.91 13.27 -6.43
N ARG A 105 1.82 13.94 -7.13
CA ARG A 105 1.99 15.40 -7.06
C ARG A 105 0.73 16.13 -7.50
N ALA A 106 0.54 17.35 -7.02
CA ALA A 106 -0.52 18.21 -7.50
C ALA A 106 -0.23 18.65 -8.94
N TYR A 107 -1.22 18.50 -9.81
CA TYR A 107 -1.17 19.02 -11.18
C TYR A 107 -2.12 20.21 -11.37
N PRO A 108 -1.77 21.20 -12.20
CA PRO A 108 -2.65 22.32 -12.51
C PRO A 108 -3.83 21.91 -13.40
N THR A 109 -3.65 20.90 -14.25
CA THR A 109 -4.68 20.41 -15.19
C THR A 109 -4.60 18.89 -15.34
N SER A 110 -5.72 18.26 -15.73
CA SER A 110 -5.75 16.83 -16.05
C SER A 110 -4.83 16.47 -17.20
N ASP A 111 -4.68 17.35 -18.19
CA ASP A 111 -3.84 17.10 -19.37
C ASP A 111 -2.35 17.02 -19.00
N ALA A 112 -1.89 17.86 -18.07
CA ALA A 112 -0.52 17.80 -17.56
C ALA A 112 -0.24 16.47 -16.86
N LEU A 113 -1.16 16.00 -16.01
CA LEU A 113 -1.06 14.70 -15.35
C LEU A 113 -1.03 13.56 -16.37
N LEU A 114 -1.95 13.58 -17.34
CA LEU A 114 -2.04 12.55 -18.37
C LEU A 114 -0.81 12.54 -19.29
N SER A 115 -0.16 13.68 -19.51
CA SER A 115 1.09 13.75 -20.26
C SER A 115 2.20 12.98 -19.53
N ASP A 116 2.44 13.31 -18.25
CA ASP A 116 3.45 12.63 -17.45
C ASP A 116 3.14 11.13 -17.30
N LEU A 117 1.87 10.77 -17.11
CA LEU A 117 1.45 9.37 -16.99
C LEU A 117 1.73 8.59 -18.27
N LYS A 118 1.47 9.17 -19.46
CA LYS A 118 1.76 8.51 -20.74
C LYS A 118 3.26 8.28 -20.94
N GLU A 119 4.08 9.27 -20.57
CA GLU A 119 5.54 9.12 -20.64
C GLU A 119 6.01 8.01 -19.72
N ASP A 120 5.56 8.04 -18.47
CA ASP A 120 5.89 7.04 -17.48
C ASP A 120 5.42 5.62 -17.89
N MET A 121 4.20 5.48 -18.44
CA MET A 121 3.69 4.22 -18.98
C MET A 121 4.55 3.71 -20.13
N LYS A 122 4.98 4.59 -21.04
CA LYS A 122 5.87 4.24 -22.15
C LYS A 122 7.24 3.78 -21.65
N ASP A 123 7.82 4.48 -20.68
CA ASP A 123 9.16 4.21 -20.15
C ASP A 123 9.23 2.84 -19.46
N ILE A 124 8.13 2.40 -18.82
CA ILE A 124 8.05 1.08 -18.16
C ILE A 124 7.42 -0.02 -19.02
N GLY A 125 7.03 0.28 -20.27
CA GLY A 125 6.38 -0.68 -21.16
C GLY A 125 4.96 -1.09 -20.75
N ASP A 126 4.23 -0.24 -20.02
CA ASP A 126 2.84 -0.48 -19.65
C ASP A 126 1.89 -0.16 -20.82
N ASN A 127 1.40 -1.22 -21.46
CA ASN A 127 0.53 -1.14 -22.63
C ASN A 127 -0.97 -1.12 -22.31
N ARG A 128 -1.36 -0.94 -21.04
CA ARG A 128 -2.79 -0.84 -20.66
C ARG A 128 -3.44 0.40 -21.28
N ASP A 129 -4.76 0.35 -21.45
CA ASP A 129 -5.52 1.57 -21.78
C ASP A 129 -5.42 2.55 -20.60
N ILE A 130 -4.99 3.78 -20.86
CA ILE A 130 -4.84 4.83 -19.85
C ILE A 130 -6.11 5.05 -19.02
N LYS A 131 -7.30 4.82 -19.59
CA LYS A 131 -8.59 4.92 -18.87
C LYS A 131 -8.76 3.85 -17.78
N THR A 132 -7.90 2.84 -17.76
CA THR A 132 -7.88 1.75 -16.77
C THR A 132 -6.77 1.91 -15.74
N VAL A 133 -5.95 2.96 -15.86
CA VAL A 133 -4.87 3.29 -14.94
C VAL A 133 -5.37 4.37 -13.97
N ALA A 134 -5.09 4.19 -12.68
CA ALA A 134 -5.42 5.19 -11.67
C ALA A 134 -4.62 6.48 -11.93
N LEU A 135 -5.22 7.62 -11.61
CA LEU A 135 -4.60 8.93 -11.82
C LEU A 135 -3.90 9.44 -10.56
N SER A 136 -4.41 9.05 -9.40
CA SER A 136 -3.91 9.50 -8.10
C SER A 136 -3.54 8.29 -7.24
N TYR A 137 -2.40 8.37 -6.58
CA TYR A 137 -1.83 7.35 -5.72
C TYR A 137 -1.40 7.95 -4.38
N LEU A 138 -1.46 7.15 -3.32
CA LEU A 138 -1.00 7.49 -1.98
C LEU A 138 -0.43 6.25 -1.30
N ALA A 139 0.71 6.42 -0.64
CA ALA A 139 1.32 5.45 0.25
C ALA A 139 1.75 6.13 1.55
N ILE A 140 1.17 5.73 2.68
CA ILE A 140 1.50 6.20 4.03
C ILE A 140 2.16 5.04 4.79
N PRO A 141 3.48 5.07 5.01
CA PRO A 141 4.16 4.06 5.81
C PRO A 141 3.91 4.29 7.30
N MET A 142 3.65 3.21 8.03
CA MET A 142 3.54 3.16 9.48
C MET A 142 4.79 2.48 10.02
N ARG A 143 5.58 3.22 10.80
CA ARG A 143 6.91 2.79 11.23
C ARG A 143 6.88 2.09 12.57
N SER A 144 7.72 1.08 12.74
CA SER A 144 7.97 0.44 14.03
C SER A 144 8.87 1.30 14.94
N PRO A 145 9.06 0.92 16.21
CA PRO A 145 9.91 1.64 17.15
C PRO A 145 11.36 1.80 16.69
N ASP A 146 11.87 0.79 16.00
CA ASP A 146 13.21 0.74 15.41
C ASP A 146 13.27 1.29 13.98
N GLU A 147 12.30 2.15 13.64
CA GLU A 147 12.24 2.95 12.42
C GLU A 147 11.96 2.17 11.13
N SER A 148 11.82 0.84 11.16
CA SER A 148 11.40 0.09 9.97
C SER A 148 9.94 0.33 9.61
N VAL A 149 9.50 -0.13 8.44
CA VAL A 149 8.08 -0.06 8.06
C VAL A 149 7.38 -1.36 8.46
N ALA A 150 6.44 -1.29 9.41
CA ALA A 150 5.62 -2.43 9.81
C ALA A 150 4.40 -2.62 8.89
N ALA A 151 3.83 -1.51 8.41
CA ALA A 151 2.69 -1.50 7.52
C ALA A 151 2.70 -0.30 6.56
N ILE A 152 1.99 -0.40 5.43
CA ILE A 152 1.77 0.70 4.49
C ILE A 152 0.28 0.75 4.15
N LEU A 153 -0.36 1.88 4.44
CA LEU A 153 -1.65 2.19 3.85
C LEU A 153 -1.41 2.62 2.40
N TYR A 154 -2.05 1.92 1.47
CA TYR A 154 -2.03 2.26 0.06
C TYR A 154 -3.43 2.63 -0.42
N ALA A 155 -3.51 3.70 -1.21
CA ALA A 155 -4.73 4.07 -1.91
C ALA A 155 -4.43 4.50 -3.34
N ASP A 156 -5.35 4.17 -4.24
CA ASP A 156 -5.38 4.75 -5.58
C ASP A 156 -6.78 5.15 -6.00
N SER A 157 -6.88 6.08 -6.93
CA SER A 157 -8.14 6.64 -7.42
C SER A 157 -8.03 7.09 -8.87
N PHE A 158 -9.15 7.04 -9.58
CA PHE A 158 -9.29 7.61 -10.92
C PHE A 158 -9.66 9.10 -10.87
N SER A 159 -9.87 9.65 -9.68
CA SER A 159 -10.12 11.07 -9.48
C SER A 159 -8.82 11.88 -9.66
N PHE A 160 -8.91 13.01 -10.37
CA PHE A 160 -7.81 13.96 -10.54
C PHE A 160 -7.44 14.60 -9.20
N ASN A 161 -6.14 14.68 -8.88
CA ASN A 161 -5.63 15.29 -7.65
C ASN A 161 -6.28 14.75 -6.35
N ALA A 162 -6.65 13.46 -6.33
CA ALA A 162 -7.39 12.86 -5.22
C ALA A 162 -6.66 12.92 -3.87
N PHE A 163 -5.33 13.02 -3.87
CA PHE A 163 -4.51 13.05 -2.66
C PHE A 163 -3.60 14.29 -2.57
N ALA A 164 -3.82 15.28 -3.45
CA ALA A 164 -3.01 16.50 -3.51
C ALA A 164 -3.40 17.55 -2.45
N ASP A 165 -4.56 17.37 -1.81
CA ASP A 165 -5.09 18.24 -0.76
C ASP A 165 -4.45 17.89 0.60
N ASP A 166 -3.81 18.87 1.24
CA ASP A 166 -3.03 18.65 2.46
C ASP A 166 -3.92 18.46 3.70
N ASP A 167 -5.08 19.11 3.79
CA ASP A 167 -6.02 18.93 4.90
C ASP A 167 -6.58 17.49 4.90
N ARG A 168 -6.94 17.01 3.71
CA ARG A 168 -7.35 15.61 3.51
C ARG A 168 -6.22 14.66 3.87
N LEU A 169 -4.99 14.94 3.44
CA LEU A 169 -3.84 14.11 3.77
C LEU A 169 -3.62 14.06 5.28
N ASN A 170 -3.65 15.20 5.97
CA ASN A 170 -3.50 15.28 7.42
C ASN A 170 -4.57 14.45 8.15
N CYS A 171 -5.80 14.45 7.65
CA CYS A 171 -6.84 13.58 8.19
C CYS A 171 -6.51 12.09 7.98
N LEU A 172 -6.05 11.68 6.80
CA LEU A 172 -5.64 10.28 6.54
C LEU A 172 -4.46 9.86 7.41
N VAL A 173 -3.48 10.75 7.61
CA VAL A 173 -2.35 10.52 8.52
C VAL A 173 -2.84 10.35 9.95
N GLY A 174 -3.73 11.24 10.43
CA GLY A 174 -4.34 11.12 11.75
C GLY A 174 -5.11 9.81 11.94
N MET A 175 -5.82 9.32 10.90
CA MET A 175 -6.44 8.00 10.94
C MET A 175 -5.41 6.87 11.10
N CYS A 176 -4.26 6.97 10.43
CA CYS A 176 -3.16 6.03 10.59
C CYS A 176 -2.49 6.12 11.97
N ASP A 177 -2.35 7.31 12.54
CA ASP A 177 -1.79 7.51 13.89
C ASP A 177 -2.68 6.87 14.95
N GLU A 178 -3.98 7.12 14.91
CA GLU A 178 -4.95 6.50 15.84
C GLU A 178 -5.01 4.98 15.67
N PHE A 179 -4.84 4.49 14.45
CA PHE A 179 -4.70 3.06 14.19
C PHE A 179 -3.43 2.48 14.81
N CYS A 180 -2.29 3.18 14.72
CA CYS A 180 -1.05 2.77 15.37
C CYS A 180 -1.22 2.71 16.90
N LEU A 181 -1.77 3.77 17.48
CA LEU A 181 -2.04 3.86 18.92
C LEU A 181 -2.95 2.73 19.42
N LEU A 182 -4.04 2.46 18.71
CA LEU A 182 -4.95 1.36 19.05
C LEU A 182 -4.21 0.02 19.09
N LEU A 183 -3.38 -0.27 18.07
CA LEU A 183 -2.66 -1.53 17.98
C LEU A 183 -1.53 -1.67 19.01
N ASP A 184 -0.88 -0.57 19.38
CA ASP A 184 0.08 -0.58 20.50
C ASP A 184 -0.65 -0.88 21.82
N ASN A 185 -1.80 -0.25 22.07
CA ASN A 185 -2.62 -0.54 23.25
C ASN A 185 -3.07 -2.01 23.29
N LEU A 186 -3.39 -2.61 22.14
CA LEU A 186 -3.73 -4.03 22.03
C LEU A 186 -2.50 -4.95 22.19
N THR A 187 -1.29 -4.44 21.99
CA THR A 187 -0.06 -5.19 22.25
C THR A 187 0.23 -5.24 23.75
N GLU A 188 -0.03 -4.14 24.48
CA GLU A 188 0.06 -4.09 25.95
C GLU A 188 -1.07 -4.85 26.64
N GLN A 189 -2.29 -4.69 26.13
CA GLN A 189 -3.53 -5.25 26.70
C GLN A 189 -4.19 -6.14 25.64
N SER A 190 -3.62 -7.34 25.47
CA SER A 190 -4.08 -8.27 24.45
C SER A 190 -5.52 -8.72 24.67
N LEU A 191 -6.25 -8.84 23.56
CA LEU A 191 -7.53 -9.54 23.56
C LEU A 191 -7.27 -11.02 23.90
N PRO A 192 -8.10 -11.66 24.76
CA PRO A 192 -7.96 -13.07 25.07
C PRO A 192 -7.92 -13.93 23.80
N GLY A 193 -6.90 -14.77 23.69
CA GLY A 193 -6.74 -15.67 22.55
C GLY A 193 -6.31 -14.97 21.25
N ILE A 194 -5.80 -13.74 21.29
CA ILE A 194 -5.17 -13.07 20.13
C ILE A 194 -3.75 -12.67 20.53
N ARG A 195 -2.78 -12.97 19.67
CA ARG A 195 -1.38 -12.61 19.88
C ARG A 195 -0.76 -12.07 18.59
N ASN A 196 0.08 -11.05 18.73
CA ASN A 196 0.95 -10.59 17.66
C ASN A 196 2.24 -11.43 17.64
N TYR A 197 2.56 -12.05 16.51
CA TYR A 197 3.79 -12.83 16.35
C TYR A 197 4.83 -12.00 15.60
N GLU A 198 5.94 -11.68 16.26
CA GLU A 198 7.01 -10.92 15.62
C GLU A 198 7.54 -11.61 14.36
N LEU A 199 7.72 -10.83 13.30
CA LEU A 199 8.30 -11.30 12.05
C LEU A 199 9.76 -10.89 11.95
N THR A 200 10.62 -11.86 11.67
CA THR A 200 12.04 -11.61 11.39
C THR A 200 12.17 -10.82 10.09
N ARG A 201 13.02 -9.79 10.06
CA ARG A 201 13.29 -9.05 8.83
C ARG A 201 14.10 -9.83 7.81
N GLY A 202 13.80 -9.59 6.54
CA GLY A 202 14.53 -10.14 5.40
C GLY A 202 15.48 -9.11 4.80
N LYS A 203 16.16 -9.50 3.72
CA LYS A 203 16.80 -8.56 2.79
C LYS A 203 15.74 -8.02 1.84
N ALA A 204 15.74 -6.72 1.59
CA ALA A 204 14.88 -6.13 0.59
C ALA A 204 15.04 -6.87 -0.75
N VAL A 205 13.93 -7.40 -1.27
CA VAL A 205 13.91 -7.99 -2.62
C VAL A 205 13.72 -6.86 -3.60
N GLU A 206 14.69 -6.71 -4.49
CA GLU A 206 14.62 -5.73 -5.58
C GLU A 206 13.81 -6.31 -6.75
N ASP A 207 12.74 -5.60 -7.09
CA ASP A 207 11.99 -5.70 -8.35
C ASP A 207 12.07 -4.35 -9.09
N SER A 208 11.59 -4.33 -10.34
CA SER A 208 11.47 -3.17 -11.22
C SER A 208 11.13 -1.89 -10.44
N SER A 209 12.04 -0.92 -10.55
CA SER A 209 12.02 0.36 -9.84
C SER A 209 10.67 1.06 -9.95
N THR A 210 10.33 1.84 -8.91
CA THR A 210 9.24 2.82 -8.83
C THR A 210 8.45 3.04 -10.13
N VAL A 211 7.26 2.44 -10.21
CA VAL A 211 6.27 2.64 -11.27
C VAL A 211 5.78 4.11 -11.27
N TYR A 212 5.83 4.76 -12.43
CA TYR A 212 5.42 6.14 -12.66
C TYR A 212 6.15 7.21 -11.81
N PRO A 213 7.47 7.36 -11.97
CA PRO A 213 8.26 8.27 -11.15
C PRO A 213 7.91 9.75 -11.34
N ARG A 214 7.46 10.19 -12.53
CA ARG A 214 7.08 11.59 -12.78
C ARG A 214 5.84 11.98 -11.99
N LEU A 215 4.94 11.04 -11.71
CA LEU A 215 3.74 11.33 -10.92
C LEU A 215 4.05 11.55 -9.45
N GLN A 216 5.16 11.04 -8.93
CA GLN A 216 5.35 10.91 -7.49
C GLN A 216 5.96 12.16 -6.84
N GLN A 217 5.50 12.43 -5.63
CA GLN A 217 6.01 13.44 -4.71
C GLN A 217 6.27 12.77 -3.35
N VAL A 218 7.49 12.93 -2.83
CA VAL A 218 7.85 12.57 -1.46
C VAL A 218 7.53 13.78 -0.57
N LEU A 219 6.91 13.54 0.57
CA LEU A 219 6.57 14.60 1.52
C LEU A 219 7.61 14.59 2.65
N GLU A 220 8.62 15.46 2.50
CA GLU A 220 9.76 15.54 3.42
C GLU A 220 9.37 16.09 4.80
N ASP A 221 8.42 17.02 4.83
CA ASP A 221 8.02 17.74 6.05
C ASP A 221 6.89 17.05 6.83
N HIS A 222 6.34 15.95 6.33
CA HIS A 222 5.24 15.24 7.00
C HIS A 222 5.77 14.16 7.93
N VAL A 223 5.28 14.17 9.17
CA VAL A 223 5.54 13.09 10.13
C VAL A 223 4.83 11.84 9.67
N THR A 224 5.56 10.72 9.62
CA THR A 224 4.99 9.41 9.33
C THR A 224 4.42 8.79 10.60
N PRO A 225 3.26 8.12 10.51
CA PRO A 225 2.70 7.38 11.62
C PRO A 225 3.71 6.38 12.18
N LYS A 226 3.72 6.23 13.51
CA LYS A 226 4.69 5.40 14.20
C LYS A 226 4.03 4.61 15.33
N PHE A 227 4.26 3.31 15.32
CA PHE A 227 4.01 2.41 16.45
C PHE A 227 5.05 2.67 17.55
N ALA A 228 4.58 2.77 18.78
CA ALA A 228 5.39 2.84 19.99
C ALA A 228 5.97 1.49 20.39
N GLN A 229 5.31 0.37 20.05
CA GLN A 229 5.73 -0.98 20.46
C GLN A 229 5.67 -2.00 19.33
N LEU A 230 4.66 -1.91 18.46
CA LEU A 230 4.44 -2.92 17.43
C LEU A 230 5.56 -2.89 16.36
N THR A 231 6.23 -4.02 16.20
CA THR A 231 7.32 -4.21 15.22
C THR A 231 6.86 -4.87 13.92
N SER A 232 5.78 -5.65 13.96
CA SER A 232 5.15 -6.29 12.80
C SER A 232 3.65 -6.45 12.99
N LEU A 233 2.89 -6.36 11.90
CA LEU A 233 1.44 -6.55 11.91
C LEU A 233 1.08 -8.02 11.60
N ASN A 234 1.04 -8.86 12.63
CA ASN A 234 0.89 -10.31 12.48
C ASN A 234 0.10 -10.93 13.65
N PHE A 235 -1.06 -10.34 13.93
CA PHE A 235 -2.04 -10.86 14.89
C PHE A 235 -2.70 -12.12 14.36
N GLU A 236 -2.72 -13.17 15.18
CA GLU A 236 -3.41 -14.44 14.94
C GLU A 236 -4.05 -14.96 16.23
N ALA A 237 -4.96 -15.92 16.12
CA ALA A 237 -5.47 -16.66 17.27
C ALA A 237 -4.30 -17.31 18.06
N GLY A 238 -4.22 -16.98 19.35
CA GLY A 238 -3.33 -17.62 20.30
C GLY A 238 -4.00 -18.85 20.92
N SER A 239 -3.30 -19.98 20.90
CA SER A 239 -3.67 -21.20 21.62
C SER A 239 -3.49 -21.05 23.13
#